data_AF-A0A2E0SLY6-F1
#
_entry.id   AF-A0A2E0SLY6-F1
#
_cell.length_a   1.000
_cell.length_b   1.000
_cell.length_c   1.000
_cell.angle_alpha   90.00
_cell.angle_beta   90.00
_cell.angle_gamma   90.00
#
_symmetry.space_group_name_H-M   'P 1'
#
loop_
_entity.id
_entity.type
_entity.pdbx_description
1 polymer ?
#
loop_
_entity_poly.entity_id
_entity_poly.type
_entity_poly.pdbx_seq_one_letter_code
_entity_poly.pdbx_strand_id
1 'polypeptide(L)' 'MKTNSRRRRGFTLVELLVVISIIGTLMALLLPAVQNARRSARTLECRNNLKNLGVAIHNYASQRGGKLPQLEDG' A
#
# COMPACT_ATOMS: atom_id res chain seq x y z
N MET A 1 58.00 -7.37 13.72
CA MET A 1 56.63 -6.86 13.48
C MET A 1 55.88 -7.86 12.59
N LYS A 2 55.08 -8.78 13.16
CA LYS A 2 54.33 -9.77 12.35
C LYS A 2 52.96 -9.19 12.01
N THR A 3 52.78 -8.73 10.79
CA THR A 3 51.49 -8.23 10.27
C THR A 3 50.59 -9.42 9.97
N ASN A 4 49.62 -9.67 10.85
CA ASN A 4 48.62 -10.72 10.68
C ASN A 4 47.62 -10.28 9.59
N SER A 5 47.91 -10.61 8.33
CA SER A 5 46.97 -10.38 7.23
C SER A 5 45.80 -11.35 7.38
N ARG A 6 44.69 -10.85 7.94
CA ARG A 6 43.41 -11.57 7.93
C ARG A 6 43.06 -11.85 6.47
N ARG A 7 43.22 -13.11 6.02
CA ARG A 7 42.68 -13.58 4.74
C ARG A 7 41.20 -13.19 4.69
N ARG A 8 40.86 -12.23 3.83
CA ARG A 8 39.47 -11.92 3.52
C ARG A 8 38.86 -13.19 2.94
N ARG A 9 37.94 -13.84 3.67
CA ARG A 9 37.14 -14.95 3.14
C ARG A 9 36.32 -14.37 1.97
N GLY A 10 36.66 -14.78 0.76
CA GLY A 10 35.82 -14.49 -0.41
C GLY A 10 34.46 -15.16 -0.21
N PHE A 11 33.40 -14.44 -0.53
CA PHE A 11 32.05 -14.95 -0.47
C PHE A 11 31.91 -16.08 -1.51
N THR A 12 31.40 -17.23 -1.10
CA THR A 12 31.22 -18.34 -2.04
C THR A 12 30.04 -18.02 -2.96
N LEU A 13 30.10 -18.39 -4.25
CA LEU A 13 28.97 -18.22 -5.18
C LEU A 13 27.68 -18.85 -4.63
N VAL A 14 27.82 -19.93 -3.87
CA VAL A 14 26.73 -20.65 -3.20
C VAL A 14 26.01 -19.77 -2.18
N GLU A 15 26.74 -19.00 -1.36
CA GLU A 15 26.12 -18.07 -0.40
C GLU A 15 25.28 -16.99 -1.12
N LEU A 16 25.68 -16.53 -2.31
CA LEU A 16 24.90 -15.50 -3.04
C LEU A 16 23.63 -16.10 -3.61
N LEU A 17 23.75 -17.30 -4.18
CA LEU A 17 22.63 -18.01 -4.78
C LEU A 17 21.54 -18.31 -3.76
N VAL A 18 21.90 -18.81 -2.57
CA VAL A 18 20.94 -19.08 -1.49
C VAL A 18 20.16 -17.84 -1.10
N VAL A 19 20.84 -16.70 -0.95
CA VAL A 19 20.20 -15.44 -0.55
C VAL A 19 19.19 -14.98 -1.61
N ILE A 20 19.58 -15.00 -2.90
CA ILE A 20 18.68 -14.60 -3.98
C ILE A 20 17.47 -15.54 -4.05
N SER A 21 17.65 -16.84 -3.86
CA SER A 21 16.55 -17.81 -3.83
C SER A 21 15.56 -17.53 -2.69
N ILE A 22 16.06 -17.23 -1.49
CA ILE A 22 15.20 -16.90 -0.34
C ILE A 22 14.42 -15.61 -0.61
N ILE A 23 15.08 -14.53 -1.07
CA ILE A 23 14.42 -13.26 -1.40
C ILE A 23 13.38 -13.45 -2.50
N GLY A 24 13.70 -14.22 -3.55
CA GLY A 24 12.80 -14.52 -4.65
C GLY A 24 11.52 -15.22 -4.18
N THR A 25 11.65 -16.19 -3.26
CA THR A 25 10.50 -16.92 -2.70
C THR A 25 9.62 -16.00 -1.86
N LEU A 26 10.21 -15.13 -1.04
CA LEU A 26 9.46 -14.12 -0.27
C LEU A 26 8.72 -13.15 -1.19
N MET A 27 9.38 -12.64 -2.24
CA MET A 27 8.76 -11.70 -3.19
C MET A 27 7.64 -12.33 -4.02
N ALA A 28 7.78 -13.61 -4.39
CA ALA A 28 6.75 -14.35 -5.12
C ALA A 28 5.43 -14.43 -4.35
N LEU A 29 5.50 -14.53 -3.02
CA LEU A 29 4.31 -14.50 -2.15
C LEU A 29 3.75 -13.09 -1.95
N LEU A 30 4.62 -12.07 -1.93
CA LEU A 30 4.24 -10.67 -1.67
C LEU A 30 3.56 -10.00 -2.88
N LEU A 31 4.03 -10.25 -4.10
CA LEU A 31 3.52 -9.60 -5.30
C LEU A 31 1.99 -9.76 -5.53
N PRO A 32 1.40 -10.98 -5.44
CA PRO A 32 -0.05 -11.14 -5.56
C PRO A 32 -0.81 -10.51 -4.39
N ALA A 33 -0.25 -10.56 -3.17
CA ALA A 33 -0.86 -9.96 -1.98
C ALA A 33 -1.00 -8.43 -2.11
N VAL A 34 0.01 -7.76 -2.66
CA VAL A 34 0.00 -6.30 -2.89
C VAL A 34 -1.08 -5.89 -3.90
N GLN A 35 -1.31 -6.69 -4.94
CA GLN A 35 -2.34 -6.40 -5.94
C GLN A 35 -3.75 -6.48 -5.35
N ASN A 36 -4.00 -7.51 -4.53
CA ASN A 36 -5.26 -7.65 -3.80
C ASN A 36 -5.48 -6.48 -2.84
N ALA A 37 -4.44 -6.08 -2.09
CA ALA A 37 -4.50 -4.93 -1.18
C ALA A 37 -4.82 -3.63 -1.93
N ARG A 38 -4.20 -3.39 -3.09
CA ARG A 38 -4.46 -2.20 -3.92
C ARG A 38 -5.91 -2.14 -4.42
N ARG A 39 -6.49 -3.28 -4.81
CA ARG A 39 -7.89 -3.34 -5.24
C ARG A 39 -8.82 -3.00 -4.10
N SER A 40 -8.59 -3.59 -2.93
CA SER A 40 -9.34 -3.28 -1.71
C SER A 40 -9.22 -1.81 -1.29
N ALA A 41 -8.02 -1.22 -1.42
CA ALA A 41 -7.79 0.19 -1.10
C ALA A 41 -8.62 1.13 -1.99
N ARG A 42 -8.64 0.90 -3.31
CA ARG A 42 -9.47 1.69 -4.25
C ARG A 42 -10.95 1.59 -3.94
N THR A 43 -11.43 0.39 -3.60
CA THR A 43 -12.82 0.22 -3.18
C THR A 43 -13.11 0.92 -1.86
N LEU A 44 -12.20 0.84 -0.89
CA LEU A 44 -12.36 1.50 0.40
C LEU A 44 -12.37 3.02 0.25
N GLU A 45 -11.49 3.57 -0.57
CA GLU A 45 -11.44 4.99 -0.92
C GLU A 45 -12.75 5.46 -1.53
N CYS A 46 -13.27 4.76 -2.55
CA CYS A 46 -14.56 5.07 -3.16
C CYS A 46 -15.71 5.05 -2.13
N ARG A 47 -15.76 4.02 -1.28
CA ARG A 47 -16.79 3.92 -0.21
C ARG A 47 -16.69 5.06 0.78
N ASN A 48 -15.49 5.48 1.16
CA ASN A 48 -15.27 6.59 2.06
C ASN A 48 -15.66 7.92 1.42
N ASN A 49 -15.37 8.13 0.13
CA ASN A 49 -15.79 9.32 -0.60
C ASN A 49 -17.33 9.44 -0.63
N LEU A 50 -18.04 8.34 -0.93
CA LEU A 50 -19.50 8.31 -0.89
C LEU A 50 -20.05 8.57 0.53
N LYS A 51 -19.44 7.97 1.55
CA LYS A 51 -19.81 8.23 2.95
C LYS A 51 -19.62 9.71 3.31
N ASN A 52 -18.50 10.31 2.92
CA ASN A 52 -18.19 11.70 3.19
C ASN A 52 -19.18 12.65 2.47
N LEU A 53 -19.57 12.34 1.25
CA LEU A 53 -20.62 13.07 0.53
C LEU A 53 -21.98 12.97 1.26
N GLY A 54 -22.37 11.76 1.69
CA GLY A 54 -23.61 11.56 2.43
C GLY A 54 -23.64 12.34 3.75
N VAL A 55 -22.53 12.32 4.49
CA VAL A 55 -22.36 13.12 5.72
C VAL A 55 -22.44 14.62 5.41
N ALA A 56 -21.80 15.08 4.33
CA ALA A 56 -21.84 16.48 3.93
C ALA A 56 -23.27 16.94 3.59
N ILE A 57 -24.04 16.13 2.86
CA ILE A 57 -25.44 16.41 2.53
C ILE A 57 -26.31 16.43 3.79
N HIS A 58 -26.11 15.46 4.69
CA HIS A 58 -26.85 15.42 5.96
C HIS A 58 -26.57 16.66 6.82
N ASN A 59 -25.29 17.05 6.93
CA ASN A 59 -24.89 18.27 7.64
C ASN A 59 -25.49 19.53 7.01
N TYR A 60 -25.51 19.63 5.69
CA TYR A 60 -26.13 20.74 4.96
C TYR A 60 -27.63 20.81 5.23
N ALA A 61 -28.34 19.69 5.11
CA ALA A 61 -29.77 19.61 5.34
C ALA A 61 -30.12 19.95 6.80
N SER A 62 -29.33 19.47 7.77
CA SER A 62 -29.52 19.80 9.19
C SER A 62 -29.34 21.30 9.47
N GLN A 63 -28.42 21.98 8.79
CA GLN A 63 -28.17 23.41 8.98
C GLN A 63 -29.19 24.29 8.24
N ARG A 64 -29.77 23.82 7.13
CA ARG A 64 -30.70 24.59 6.28
C ARG A 64 -32.16 24.18 6.40
N GLY A 65 -32.54 23.51 7.49
CA GLY A 65 -33.95 23.18 7.78
C GLY A 65 -34.54 22.13 6.83
N GLY A 66 -33.78 21.10 6.49
CA GLY A 66 -34.21 20.00 5.63
C GLY A 66 -34.07 20.25 4.12
N LYS A 67 -33.53 21.39 3.71
CA LYS A 67 -33.28 21.70 2.29
C LYS A 67 -32.02 21.00 1.79
N LEU A 68 -32.12 20.34 0.64
CA LEU A 68 -30.99 19.71 -0.06
C LEU A 68 -30.21 20.73 -0.91
N PRO A 69 -28.93 20.48 -1.22
CA PRO A 69 -28.17 21.33 -2.14
C PRO A 69 -28.82 21.35 -3.53
N GLN A 70 -28.84 22.54 -4.14
CA GLN A 70 -29.42 22.74 -5.47
C GLN A 70 -28.37 22.36 -6.52
N LEU A 71 -28.77 21.58 -7.52
CA LEU A 71 -27.92 21.27 -8.67
C LEU A 71 -27.96 22.50 -9.59
N GLU A 72 -26.81 23.14 -9.83
CA GLU A 72 -26.69 24.09 -10.95
C GLU A 72 -26.54 23.26 -12.23
N ASP A 73 -27.61 23.22 -13.03
CA ASP A 73 -27.59 22.64 -14.37
C ASP A 73 -26.90 23.62 -15.31
N GLY A 74 -25.66 23.32 -15.70
CA GLY A 74 -24.90 24.01 -16.74
C GLY A 74 -25.04 23.34 -18.09
#